data_AF-A0A6B3F1E5-F1
#
_entry.id   AF-A0A6B3F1E5-F1
#
_cell.length_a   1.000
_cell.length_b   1.000
_cell.length_c   1.000
_cell.angle_alpha   90.00
_cell.angle_beta   90.00
_cell.angle_gamma   90.00
#
_symmetry.space_group_name_H-M   'P 1'
#
loop_
_entity.id
_entity.type
_entity.pdbx_description
1 polymer ?
#
loop_
_entity_poly.entity_id
_entity_poly.type
_entity_poly.pdbx_seq_one_letter_code
_entity_poly.pdbx_strand_id
1 'polypeptide(L)'
;MTRWGGPFARRRGDRSPAPVERAATNLPEAASEGLVVEDHDGLLLLRTPSDDTLTPADVADLARSMRTDEGTVTVIAGAEGAESRSFWPRLSELLDSLRDSGTESVQLVMAGAGHDAEDRPATARRIADAWGFEVRAPDGPPLVVPGGSLFVPVASTANGGAAEGGWWRFAPGAKPQPLGPRSPEPSWQSALRGVPSGTAGGCVLEHIPAGLLVRPAGAAPAQPGDLYHAVPVDPRRAAVVIGVPYGEDVSAEEVAEVLGSLPQEARSAARLVPGGRRDVLSLAQSVSDRTDAEVEVLTGLPLVAAGGPLGTYSVRSVLAAPDGTPTWMPFVDAVVCRPPDESGRARPPRVLRWTPPLPGPARPEEGVVGLTDGWQVTVTRAGLWVGPRGGPPLSPTARQVDPGGPVIELGMPGEVMDASLWPALSGLLGALAPALRARATLHVHGVSLDGGLELRRLSAQHGLRTLRYAAPAPARARPPAR
;
A
#
# COMPACT_ATOMS: atom_id res chain seq x y z
N MET A 1 2.00 11.51 -23.47
CA MET A 1 1.59 12.09 -22.17
C MET A 1 0.48 11.23 -21.59
N THR A 2 0.82 10.21 -20.82
CA THR A 2 -0.12 9.49 -19.95
C THR A 2 -0.13 10.23 -18.62
N ARG A 3 -1.17 11.06 -18.43
CA ARG A 3 -1.40 11.78 -17.18
C ARG A 3 -1.68 10.73 -16.08
N TRP A 4 -0.84 10.69 -15.07
CA TRP A 4 -1.21 10.16 -13.76
C TRP A 4 -2.22 11.14 -13.16
N GLY A 5 -3.50 10.95 -13.50
CA GLY A 5 -4.63 11.59 -12.85
C GLY A 5 -5.25 10.58 -11.90
N GLY A 6 -4.76 10.56 -10.66
CA GLY A 6 -5.32 9.79 -9.54
C GLY A 6 -5.12 10.60 -8.27
N PRO A 7 -6.12 10.67 -7.37
CA PRO A 7 -6.29 11.76 -6.42
C PRO A 7 -5.48 11.49 -5.16
N PHE A 8 -4.22 11.91 -5.16
CA PHE A 8 -3.44 11.95 -3.93
C PHE A 8 -2.91 13.36 -3.73
N ALA A 9 -3.21 13.92 -2.56
CA ALA A 9 -2.92 15.28 -2.11
C ALA A 9 -3.76 16.42 -2.73
N ARG A 10 -4.87 16.78 -2.06
CA ARG A 10 -5.31 18.18 -2.03
C ARG A 10 -5.47 18.66 -0.59
N ARG A 11 -4.37 19.23 -0.08
CA ARG A 11 -4.36 20.10 1.08
C ARG A 11 -5.03 21.42 0.65
N ARG A 12 -6.25 21.71 1.14
CA ARG A 12 -6.85 23.03 0.95
C ARG A 12 -6.22 23.97 1.98
N GLY A 13 -5.33 24.83 1.52
CA GLY A 13 -4.79 25.92 2.33
C GLY A 13 -5.89 26.94 2.63
N ASP A 14 -6.07 27.25 3.90
CA ASP A 14 -6.89 28.34 4.39
C ASP A 14 -6.42 29.65 3.74
N ARG A 15 -7.27 30.22 2.89
CA ARG A 15 -7.20 31.63 2.50
C ARG A 15 -8.50 32.27 2.96
N SER A 16 -8.42 32.98 4.08
CA SER A 16 -9.41 33.98 4.46
C SER A 16 -9.65 34.95 3.30
N PRO A 17 -10.89 35.15 2.83
CA PRO A 17 -11.22 36.32 2.02
C PRO A 17 -11.57 37.48 2.95
N ALA A 18 -11.00 38.66 2.65
CA ALA A 18 -11.36 39.94 3.24
C ALA A 18 -12.85 40.28 2.94
N PRO A 19 -13.50 41.10 3.78
CA PRO A 19 -14.95 41.31 3.74
C PRO A 19 -15.34 42.14 2.51
N VAL A 20 -16.19 41.59 1.66
CA VAL A 20 -16.89 42.35 0.63
C VAL A 20 -18.33 42.55 1.10
N GLU A 21 -18.59 43.75 1.61
CA GLU A 21 -19.94 44.29 1.76
C GLU A 21 -20.62 44.32 0.39
N ARG A 22 -21.74 43.60 0.22
CA ARG A 22 -22.74 43.91 -0.81
C ARG A 22 -24.11 43.27 -0.52
N ALA A 23 -25.02 44.18 -0.20
CA ALA A 23 -26.42 44.28 -0.64
C ALA A 23 -27.32 43.03 -0.54
N ALA A 24 -28.31 43.16 0.34
CA ALA A 24 -29.48 42.30 0.39
C ALA A 24 -30.27 42.37 -0.93
N THR A 25 -30.13 41.33 -1.74
CA THR A 25 -31.07 40.98 -2.81
C THR A 25 -31.71 39.65 -2.45
N ASN A 26 -33.03 39.68 -2.24
CA ASN A 26 -33.89 38.51 -2.08
C ASN A 26 -33.68 37.56 -3.27
N LEU A 27 -32.86 36.53 -3.08
CA LEU A 27 -32.83 35.36 -3.94
C LEU A 27 -33.98 34.44 -3.50
N PRO A 28 -34.67 33.77 -4.45
CA PRO A 28 -35.60 32.72 -4.09
C PRO A 28 -34.85 31.65 -3.31
N GLU A 29 -35.49 31.16 -2.24
CA GLU A 29 -35.06 29.99 -1.46
C GLU A 29 -34.54 28.92 -2.43
N ALA A 30 -33.23 28.66 -2.41
CA ALA A 30 -32.65 27.61 -3.23
C ALA A 30 -33.40 26.33 -2.90
N ALA A 31 -34.04 25.72 -3.91
CA ALA A 31 -34.78 24.49 -3.76
C ALA A 31 -33.90 23.50 -2.98
N SER A 32 -34.40 23.06 -1.83
CA SER A 32 -33.71 22.09 -0.98
C SER A 32 -33.31 20.89 -1.83
N GLU A 33 -32.02 20.72 -2.10
CA GLU A 33 -31.51 19.59 -2.86
C GLU A 33 -31.96 18.31 -2.14
N GLY A 34 -32.82 17.54 -2.78
CA GLY A 34 -33.36 16.31 -2.21
C GLY A 34 -32.28 15.25 -2.10
N LEU A 35 -32.28 14.48 -1.00
CA LEU A 35 -31.40 13.31 -0.87
C LEU A 35 -31.81 12.22 -1.86
N VAL A 36 -30.81 11.57 -2.44
CA VAL A 36 -30.98 10.44 -3.36
C VAL A 36 -30.44 9.18 -2.69
N VAL A 37 -31.11 8.06 -2.95
CA VAL A 37 -30.62 6.71 -2.60
C VAL A 37 -30.18 6.06 -3.90
N GLU A 38 -28.89 5.74 -4.01
CA GLU A 38 -28.34 4.97 -5.11
C GLU A 38 -28.10 3.52 -4.64
N ASP A 39 -28.50 2.54 -5.44
CA ASP A 39 -28.28 1.11 -5.17
C ASP A 39 -27.18 0.57 -6.10
N HIS A 40 -26.12 0.06 -5.48
CA HIS A 40 -24.96 -0.54 -6.15
C HIS A 40 -24.77 -1.98 -5.65
N ASP A 41 -25.62 -2.89 -6.09
CA ASP A 41 -25.60 -4.33 -5.75
C ASP A 41 -25.61 -4.60 -4.23
N GLY A 42 -26.51 -3.94 -3.47
CA GLY A 42 -26.62 -4.12 -2.01
C GLY A 42 -25.77 -3.14 -1.18
N LEU A 43 -25.05 -2.24 -1.85
CA LEU A 43 -24.51 -1.02 -1.26
C LEU A 43 -25.46 0.15 -1.55
N LEU A 44 -26.12 0.65 -0.51
CA LEU A 44 -27.07 1.77 -0.60
C LEU A 44 -26.38 3.07 -0.19
N LEU A 45 -26.21 3.99 -1.14
CA LEU A 45 -25.59 5.29 -0.89
C LEU A 45 -26.66 6.37 -0.75
N LEU A 46 -26.74 6.95 0.44
CA LEU A 46 -27.63 8.06 0.78
C LEU A 46 -26.83 9.37 0.79
N ARG A 47 -27.00 10.20 -0.24
CA ARG A 47 -26.24 11.45 -0.41
C ARG A 47 -27.04 12.52 -1.17
N THR A 48 -26.56 13.76 -1.16
CA THR A 48 -27.10 14.80 -2.05
C THR A 48 -26.56 14.60 -3.47
N PRO A 49 -27.25 15.08 -4.52
CA PRO A 49 -26.76 14.98 -5.90
C PRO A 49 -25.40 15.67 -6.14
N SER A 50 -25.05 16.64 -5.29
CA SER A 50 -23.79 17.38 -5.33
C SER A 50 -22.64 16.70 -4.60
N ASP A 51 -22.90 15.69 -3.78
CA ASP A 51 -21.90 15.02 -2.94
C ASP A 51 -20.99 14.11 -3.79
N ASP A 52 -19.76 14.59 -4.02
CA ASP A 52 -18.71 13.91 -4.76
C ASP A 52 -17.62 13.29 -3.85
N THR A 53 -17.91 13.11 -2.56
CA THR A 53 -16.95 12.56 -1.59
C THR A 53 -16.45 11.16 -1.93
N LEU A 54 -17.31 10.34 -2.55
CA LEU A 54 -16.96 9.02 -3.07
C LEU A 54 -16.92 9.03 -4.60
N THR A 55 -15.78 8.63 -5.15
CA THR A 55 -15.65 8.48 -6.60
C THR A 55 -16.36 7.20 -7.08
N PRO A 56 -16.70 7.09 -8.38
CA PRO A 56 -17.27 5.86 -8.92
C PRO A 56 -16.38 4.61 -8.71
N ALA A 57 -15.06 4.80 -8.65
CA ALA A 57 -14.12 3.70 -8.37
C ALA A 57 -14.23 3.23 -6.91
N ASP A 58 -14.35 4.17 -5.96
CA ASP A 58 -14.52 3.85 -4.54
C ASP A 58 -15.83 3.10 -4.31
N VAL A 59 -16.92 3.56 -4.93
CA VAL A 59 -18.24 2.90 -4.86
C VAL A 59 -18.17 1.48 -5.42
N ALA A 60 -17.52 1.28 -6.57
CA ALA A 60 -17.37 -0.04 -7.19
C ALA A 60 -16.52 -1.00 -6.34
N ASP A 61 -15.46 -0.49 -5.69
CA ASP A 61 -14.62 -1.28 -4.81
C ASP A 61 -15.34 -1.65 -3.50
N LEU A 62 -16.05 -0.70 -2.88
CA LEU A 62 -16.89 -0.93 -1.70
C LEU A 62 -17.98 -1.97 -1.99
N ALA A 63 -18.73 -1.81 -3.09
CA ALA A 63 -19.77 -2.74 -3.48
C ALA A 63 -19.23 -4.16 -3.71
N ARG A 64 -17.98 -4.30 -4.20
CA ARG A 64 -17.34 -5.61 -4.36
C ARG A 64 -16.91 -6.21 -3.02
N SER A 65 -16.34 -5.42 -2.14
CA SER A 65 -15.81 -5.90 -0.86
C SER A 65 -16.91 -6.19 0.18
N MET A 66 -18.01 -5.45 0.17
CA MET A 66 -19.07 -5.55 1.19
C MET A 66 -20.06 -6.70 0.92
N ARG A 67 -20.00 -7.33 -0.26
CA ARG A 67 -20.83 -8.49 -0.64
C ARG A 67 -20.48 -9.80 0.11
N THR A 68 -19.54 -9.77 1.04
CA THR A 68 -19.01 -10.99 1.68
C THR A 68 -19.88 -11.56 2.80
N ASP A 69 -20.89 -10.84 3.29
CA ASP A 69 -21.79 -11.28 4.37
C ASP A 69 -23.22 -11.39 3.81
N GLU A 70 -23.63 -12.61 3.41
CA GLU A 70 -24.99 -12.87 2.91
C GLU A 70 -26.01 -12.42 3.95
N GLY A 71 -26.88 -11.47 3.60
CA GLY A 71 -27.91 -10.93 4.50
C GLY A 71 -27.56 -9.61 5.21
N THR A 72 -26.38 -9.03 4.98
CA THR A 72 -26.05 -7.67 5.45
C THR A 72 -26.17 -6.65 4.31
N VAL A 73 -26.97 -5.60 4.51
CA VAL A 73 -27.03 -4.44 3.59
C VAL A 73 -26.15 -3.32 4.12
N THR A 74 -25.29 -2.76 3.26
CA THR A 74 -24.43 -1.62 3.66
C THR A 74 -25.09 -0.31 3.24
N VAL A 75 -25.29 0.58 4.21
CA VAL A 75 -25.86 1.92 4.00
C VAL A 75 -24.77 2.95 4.27
N ILE A 76 -24.39 3.74 3.27
CA ILE A 76 -23.43 4.83 3.41
C ILE A 76 -24.18 6.15 3.44
N ALA A 77 -24.00 6.92 4.52
CA ALA A 77 -24.49 8.29 4.61
C ALA A 77 -23.36 9.26 4.24
N GLY A 78 -23.50 9.97 3.13
CA GLY A 78 -22.58 11.03 2.72
C GLY A 78 -22.52 12.13 3.79
N ALA A 79 -21.34 12.70 4.02
CA ALA A 79 -21.11 13.65 5.13
C ALA A 79 -22.01 14.89 5.03
N GLU A 80 -22.12 15.47 3.82
CA GLU A 80 -23.03 16.60 3.56
C GLU A 80 -24.50 16.17 3.63
N GLY A 81 -24.80 14.95 3.18
CA GLY A 81 -26.14 14.38 3.24
C GLY A 81 -26.65 14.17 4.66
N ALA A 82 -25.79 13.78 5.59
CA ALA A 82 -26.13 13.56 7.01
C ALA A 82 -26.50 14.86 7.75
N GLU A 83 -26.02 16.02 7.28
CA GLU A 83 -26.36 17.33 7.84
C GLU A 83 -27.69 17.89 7.29
N SER A 84 -28.25 17.26 6.25
CA SER A 84 -29.51 17.69 5.63
C SER A 84 -30.72 17.44 6.53
N ARG A 85 -31.69 18.37 6.52
CA ARG A 85 -32.98 18.20 7.23
C ARG A 85 -33.80 17.02 6.71
N SER A 86 -33.61 16.62 5.45
CA SER A 86 -34.30 15.48 4.85
C SER A 86 -33.66 14.13 5.16
N PHE A 87 -32.51 14.12 5.86
CA PHE A 87 -31.75 12.90 6.16
C PHE A 87 -32.56 11.86 6.93
N TRP A 88 -33.09 12.25 8.09
CA TRP A 88 -33.81 11.32 8.96
C TRP A 88 -35.06 10.73 8.32
N PRO A 89 -35.97 11.53 7.71
CA PRO A 89 -37.11 10.98 6.98
C PRO A 89 -36.69 9.96 5.91
N ARG A 90 -35.66 10.29 5.12
CA ARG A 90 -35.22 9.43 4.02
C ARG A 90 -34.54 8.15 4.51
N LEU A 91 -33.74 8.25 5.57
CA LEU A 91 -33.13 7.09 6.22
C LEU A 91 -34.21 6.19 6.83
N SER A 92 -35.23 6.74 7.49
CA SER A 92 -36.34 5.95 8.03
C SER A 92 -37.10 5.18 6.95
N GLU A 93 -37.46 5.85 5.84
CA GLU A 93 -38.09 5.17 4.67
C GLU A 93 -37.22 4.03 4.14
N LEU A 94 -35.90 4.23 4.08
CA LEU A 94 -34.96 3.20 3.66
C LEU A 94 -34.96 2.02 4.63
N LEU A 95 -34.87 2.27 5.94
CA LEU A 95 -34.86 1.23 6.97
C LEU A 95 -36.19 0.46 7.03
N ASP A 96 -37.33 1.12 6.80
CA ASP A 96 -38.63 0.46 6.66
C ASP A 96 -38.64 -0.49 5.46
N SER A 97 -38.15 -0.05 4.30
CA SER A 97 -38.01 -0.91 3.12
C SER A 97 -37.09 -2.10 3.37
N LEU A 98 -35.99 -1.91 4.09
CA LEU A 98 -35.06 -3.00 4.43
C LEU A 98 -35.70 -4.02 5.37
N ARG A 99 -36.47 -3.55 6.36
CA ARG A 99 -37.24 -4.41 7.25
C ARG A 99 -38.28 -5.22 6.48
N ASP A 100 -39.03 -4.59 5.59
CA ASP A 100 -40.06 -5.26 4.78
C ASP A 100 -39.46 -6.30 3.82
N SER A 101 -38.22 -6.08 3.38
CA SER A 101 -37.47 -7.05 2.56
C SER A 101 -36.90 -8.23 3.36
N GLY A 102 -37.01 -8.23 4.69
CA GLY A 102 -36.49 -9.28 5.57
C GLY A 102 -34.99 -9.18 5.86
N THR A 103 -34.40 -7.98 5.78
CA THR A 103 -32.98 -7.76 6.10
C THR A 103 -32.71 -8.01 7.59
N GLU A 104 -31.72 -8.84 7.90
CA GLU A 104 -31.37 -9.21 9.29
C GLU A 104 -30.26 -8.33 9.90
N SER A 105 -29.45 -7.69 9.05
CA SER A 105 -28.28 -6.91 9.46
C SER A 105 -28.04 -5.72 8.53
N VAL A 106 -27.70 -4.58 9.12
CA VAL A 106 -27.35 -3.34 8.41
C VAL A 106 -25.98 -2.84 8.86
N GLN A 107 -25.08 -2.60 7.91
CA GLN A 107 -23.84 -1.86 8.17
C GLN A 107 -24.06 -0.38 7.85
N LEU A 108 -24.23 0.44 8.88
CA LEU A 108 -24.45 1.88 8.77
C LEU A 108 -23.10 2.62 8.81
N VAL A 109 -22.61 3.01 7.63
CA VAL A 109 -21.41 3.82 7.46
C VAL A 109 -21.79 5.29 7.60
N MET A 110 -21.81 5.75 8.85
CA MET A 110 -22.09 7.14 9.22
C MET A 110 -21.21 7.54 10.39
N ALA A 111 -20.46 8.63 10.27
CA ALA A 111 -19.51 9.07 11.28
C ALA A 111 -20.17 9.24 12.66
N GLY A 112 -19.61 8.61 13.69
CA GLY A 112 -20.12 8.71 15.06
C GLY A 112 -21.40 7.93 15.35
N ALA A 113 -21.95 7.19 14.38
CA ALA A 113 -23.21 6.46 14.56
C ALA A 113 -23.12 5.34 15.60
N GLY A 114 -21.93 4.79 15.84
CA GLY A 114 -21.62 3.79 16.86
C GLY A 114 -21.15 4.37 18.19
N HIS A 115 -21.11 5.69 18.37
CA HIS A 115 -20.66 6.28 19.63
C HIS A 115 -21.74 6.16 20.72
N ASP A 116 -21.59 5.15 21.61
CA ASP A 116 -22.51 4.89 22.73
C ASP A 116 -22.00 5.56 24.01
N ALA A 117 -22.82 6.40 24.64
CA ALA A 117 -22.53 7.04 25.92
C ALA A 117 -23.68 6.81 26.92
N GLU A 118 -23.39 6.85 28.23
CA GLU A 118 -24.37 6.53 29.29
C GLU A 118 -25.66 7.37 29.19
N ASP A 119 -25.54 8.67 28.89
CA ASP A 119 -26.67 9.60 28.76
C ASP A 119 -27.20 9.75 27.32
N ARG A 120 -26.55 9.10 26.35
CA ARG A 120 -26.86 9.23 24.93
C ARG A 120 -26.55 7.93 24.19
N PRO A 121 -27.56 7.04 24.05
CA PRO A 121 -27.41 5.83 23.26
C PRO A 121 -26.98 6.16 21.82
N ALA A 122 -26.09 5.34 21.29
CA ALA A 122 -25.61 5.41 19.92
C ALA A 122 -26.80 5.45 18.95
N THR A 123 -26.65 6.17 17.84
CA THR A 123 -27.66 6.16 16.78
C THR A 123 -27.93 4.75 16.29
N ALA A 124 -26.88 3.97 16.07
CA ALA A 124 -26.99 2.59 15.62
C ALA A 124 -27.79 1.71 16.59
N ARG A 125 -27.62 1.93 17.90
CA ARG A 125 -28.41 1.25 18.94
C ARG A 125 -29.90 1.60 18.84
N ARG A 126 -30.21 2.89 18.70
CA ARG A 126 -31.60 3.37 18.54
C ARG A 126 -32.26 2.79 17.28
N ILE A 127 -31.50 2.67 16.19
CA ILE A 127 -31.99 2.03 14.96
C ILE A 127 -32.20 0.53 15.17
N ALA A 128 -31.23 -0.17 15.77
CA ALA A 128 -31.35 -1.61 16.03
C ALA A 128 -32.59 -1.92 16.88
N ASP A 129 -32.80 -1.18 17.98
CA ASP A 129 -33.93 -1.37 18.88
C ASP A 129 -35.28 -1.03 18.23
N ALA A 130 -35.34 -0.02 17.36
CA ALA A 130 -36.59 0.43 16.74
C ALA A 130 -37.00 -0.42 15.53
N TRP A 131 -36.06 -0.85 14.68
CA TRP A 131 -36.36 -1.63 13.48
C TRP A 131 -36.21 -3.15 13.67
N GLY A 132 -35.52 -3.59 14.71
CA GLY A 132 -35.45 -5.00 15.09
C GLY A 132 -34.41 -5.84 14.33
N PHE A 133 -33.44 -5.22 13.66
CA PHE A 133 -32.29 -5.89 13.04
C PHE A 133 -30.97 -5.46 13.68
N GLU A 134 -29.90 -6.22 13.42
CA GLU A 134 -28.55 -5.85 13.84
C GLU A 134 -28.05 -4.63 13.10
N VAL A 135 -27.36 -3.72 13.79
CA VAL A 135 -26.67 -2.58 13.17
C VAL A 135 -25.19 -2.59 13.52
N ARG A 136 -24.33 -2.49 12.49
CA ARG A 136 -22.89 -2.28 12.64
C ARG A 136 -22.55 -0.84 12.26
N ALA A 137 -21.86 -0.09 13.11
CA ALA A 137 -21.59 1.33 12.85
C ALA A 137 -20.27 1.81 13.45
N PRO A 138 -19.61 2.81 12.84
CA PRO A 138 -18.38 3.37 13.35
C PRO A 138 -18.63 4.42 14.44
N ASP A 139 -17.80 4.46 15.47
CA ASP A 139 -17.82 5.50 16.51
C ASP A 139 -17.11 6.81 16.11
N GLY A 140 -16.37 6.79 15.01
CA GLY A 140 -15.65 7.92 14.44
C GLY A 140 -15.84 8.03 12.92
N PRO A 141 -15.15 8.96 12.25
CA PRO A 141 -15.21 9.11 10.79
C PRO A 141 -14.47 7.95 10.11
N PRO A 142 -15.17 7.09 9.33
CA PRO A 142 -14.51 6.02 8.59
C PRO A 142 -13.75 6.56 7.39
N LEU A 143 -12.57 6.02 7.13
CA LEU A 143 -11.78 6.19 5.90
C LEU A 143 -12.14 5.09 4.92
N VAL A 144 -12.39 5.44 3.65
CA VAL A 144 -12.43 4.49 2.56
C VAL A 144 -11.01 4.18 2.11
N VAL A 145 -10.66 2.90 2.14
CA VAL A 145 -9.33 2.41 1.80
C VAL A 145 -9.39 1.81 0.39
N PRO A 146 -8.39 2.05 -0.48
CA PRO A 146 -8.31 1.41 -1.77
C PRO A 146 -8.50 -0.11 -1.67
N GLY A 147 -9.30 -0.69 -2.57
CA GLY A 147 -9.70 -2.10 -2.48
C GLY A 147 -11.01 -2.37 -1.74
N GLY A 148 -11.65 -1.32 -1.20
CA GLY A 148 -13.06 -1.37 -0.76
C GLY A 148 -13.28 -1.69 0.71
N SER A 149 -12.25 -1.58 1.55
CA SER A 149 -12.42 -1.69 3.01
C SER A 149 -12.59 -0.32 3.66
N LEU A 150 -13.11 -0.33 4.89
CA LEU A 150 -13.32 0.84 5.73
C LEU A 150 -12.44 0.73 6.97
N PHE A 151 -11.86 1.85 7.38
CA PHE A 151 -11.01 1.94 8.57
C PHE A 151 -11.41 3.14 9.43
N VAL A 152 -11.62 2.93 10.72
CA VAL A 152 -11.84 4.02 11.68
C VAL A 152 -10.52 4.27 12.40
N PRO A 153 -9.88 5.43 12.21
CA PRO A 153 -8.65 5.76 12.91
C PRO A 153 -8.88 5.82 14.42
N VAL A 154 -7.96 5.23 15.17
CA VAL A 154 -7.97 5.31 16.64
C VAL A 154 -7.54 6.72 17.03
N ALA A 155 -8.45 7.49 17.62
CA ALA A 155 -8.12 8.82 18.12
C ALA A 155 -7.24 8.71 19.37
N SER A 156 -6.04 9.28 19.33
CA SER A 156 -5.23 9.46 20.54
C SER A 156 -5.90 10.52 21.42
N THR A 157 -6.29 10.16 22.65
CA THR A 157 -6.84 11.16 23.57
C THR A 157 -5.71 12.01 24.15
N ALA A 158 -6.01 13.28 24.46
CA ALA A 158 -5.06 14.23 25.04
C ALA A 158 -4.45 13.75 26.39
N ASN A 159 -5.05 12.74 27.03
CA ASN A 159 -4.59 12.15 28.28
C ASN A 159 -3.75 10.88 28.08
N GLY A 160 -3.30 10.58 26.86
CA GLY A 160 -2.47 9.40 26.58
C GLY A 160 -3.21 8.06 26.64
N GLY A 161 -4.53 8.07 26.85
CA GLY A 161 -5.37 6.89 26.63
C GLY A 161 -5.71 6.76 25.15
N ALA A 162 -5.59 5.56 24.58
CA ALA A 162 -6.24 5.28 23.30
C ALA A 162 -7.75 5.30 23.56
N ALA A 163 -8.50 6.17 22.89
CA ALA A 163 -9.94 5.93 22.80
C ALA A 163 -10.11 4.62 22.03
N GLU A 164 -11.06 3.77 22.42
CA GLU A 164 -11.49 2.67 21.55
C GLU A 164 -12.17 3.35 20.35
N GLY A 165 -11.42 3.51 19.25
CA GLY A 165 -11.96 3.91 17.96
C GLY A 165 -12.21 2.65 17.15
N GLY A 166 -13.38 2.55 16.52
CA GLY A 166 -13.72 1.39 15.73
C GLY A 166 -15.18 1.21 15.38
N TRP A 167 -15.44 0.03 14.87
CA TRP A 167 -16.77 -0.47 14.55
C TRP A 167 -17.38 -1.14 15.78
N TRP A 168 -18.68 -0.95 15.92
CA TRP A 168 -19.49 -1.51 16.99
C TRP A 168 -20.68 -2.25 16.41
N ARG A 169 -21.05 -3.37 17.04
CA ARG A 169 -22.24 -4.16 16.75
C ARG A 169 -23.32 -3.86 17.79
N PHE A 170 -24.52 -3.59 17.32
CA PHE A 170 -25.70 -3.34 18.12
C PHE A 170 -26.79 -4.33 17.70
N ALA A 171 -27.06 -5.32 18.54
CA ALA A 171 -28.22 -6.20 18.37
C ALA A 171 -29.39 -5.68 19.23
N PRO A 172 -30.65 -5.86 18.79
CA PRO A 172 -31.81 -5.37 19.53
C PRO A 172 -31.83 -5.84 20.98
N GLY A 173 -31.94 -4.90 21.93
CA GLY A 173 -31.97 -5.19 23.37
C GLY A 173 -30.68 -5.74 23.98
N ALA A 174 -29.60 -5.89 23.20
CA ALA A 174 -28.31 -6.39 23.68
C ALA A 174 -27.35 -5.24 24.04
N LYS A 175 -26.29 -5.57 24.77
CA LYS A 175 -25.19 -4.62 24.99
C LYS A 175 -24.36 -4.45 23.70
N PRO A 176 -23.87 -3.24 23.40
CA PRO A 176 -22.95 -3.01 22.29
C PRO A 176 -21.71 -3.89 22.39
N GLN A 177 -21.21 -4.36 21.24
CA GLN A 177 -20.01 -5.19 21.16
C GLN A 177 -18.98 -4.53 20.23
N PRO A 178 -17.72 -4.33 20.66
CA PRO A 178 -16.67 -3.78 19.81
C PRO A 178 -16.21 -4.81 18.78
N LEU A 179 -16.14 -4.41 17.51
CA LEU A 179 -15.66 -5.22 16.40
C LEU A 179 -14.19 -4.91 16.05
N GLY A 180 -13.74 -3.69 16.33
CA GLY A 180 -12.39 -3.22 16.01
C GLY A 180 -12.37 -2.22 14.85
N PRO A 181 -11.20 -1.72 14.43
CA PRO A 181 -11.12 -0.55 13.56
C PRO A 181 -11.39 -0.80 12.08
N ARG A 182 -11.44 -2.05 11.60
CA ARG A 182 -11.59 -2.38 10.17
C ARG A 182 -12.93 -3.06 9.88
N SER A 183 -13.51 -2.71 8.73
CA SER A 183 -14.65 -3.42 8.15
C SER A 183 -14.46 -3.63 6.63
N PRO A 184 -14.61 -4.85 6.09
CA PRO A 184 -14.80 -6.10 6.82
C PRO A 184 -13.61 -6.42 7.73
N GLU A 185 -13.84 -7.21 8.78
CA GLU A 185 -12.78 -7.62 9.71
C GLU A 185 -11.81 -8.61 9.03
N PRO A 186 -10.52 -8.26 8.86
CA PRO A 186 -9.53 -9.22 8.37
C PRO A 186 -9.19 -10.26 9.44
N SER A 187 -8.76 -11.46 9.03
CA SER A 187 -8.54 -12.59 9.95
C SER A 187 -7.51 -12.33 11.04
N TRP A 188 -6.63 -11.35 10.83
CA TRP A 188 -5.57 -10.95 11.75
C TRP A 188 -5.94 -9.77 12.67
N GLN A 189 -7.13 -9.15 12.54
CA GLN A 189 -7.49 -7.99 13.35
C GLN A 189 -7.49 -8.29 14.85
N SER A 190 -8.09 -9.41 15.25
CA SER A 190 -8.15 -9.84 16.65
C SER A 190 -6.74 -10.06 17.24
N ALA A 191 -5.80 -10.55 16.43
CA ALA A 191 -4.41 -10.75 16.82
C ALA A 191 -3.69 -9.44 17.17
N LEU A 192 -4.13 -8.30 16.65
CA LEU A 192 -3.53 -7.00 16.96
C LEU A 192 -4.03 -6.40 18.29
N ARG A 193 -5.12 -6.91 18.88
CA ARG A 193 -5.69 -6.33 20.12
C ARG A 193 -4.75 -6.46 21.32
N GLY A 194 -3.87 -7.46 21.32
CA GLY A 194 -2.89 -7.70 22.40
C GLY A 194 -1.53 -7.03 22.19
N VAL A 195 -1.35 -6.30 21.09
CA VAL A 195 -0.09 -5.66 20.75
C VAL A 195 0.09 -4.39 21.60
N PRO A 196 1.25 -4.18 22.26
CA PRO A 196 1.48 -2.97 23.05
C PRO A 196 1.53 -1.72 22.16
N SER A 197 1.19 -0.55 22.73
CA SER A 197 1.24 0.73 22.02
C SER A 197 2.66 1.24 21.75
N GLY A 198 3.68 0.64 22.36
CA GLY A 198 5.09 0.98 22.17
C GLY A 198 6.02 -0.21 22.44
N THR A 199 7.27 -0.09 22.02
CA THR A 199 8.36 -1.05 22.30
C THR A 199 9.24 -0.56 23.43
N ALA A 200 10.06 -1.45 24.00
CA ALA A 200 11.06 -1.07 25.00
C ALA A 200 12.12 -0.08 24.45
N GLY A 201 12.37 -0.12 23.14
CA GLY A 201 13.32 0.76 22.44
C GLY A 201 12.80 2.18 22.15
N GLY A 202 11.53 2.48 22.48
CA GLY A 202 10.96 3.81 22.28
C GLY A 202 10.29 4.01 20.91
N CYS A 203 9.98 2.94 20.18
CA CYS A 203 9.03 3.00 19.07
C CYS A 203 7.58 3.03 19.56
N VAL A 204 6.73 3.71 18.80
CA VAL A 204 5.28 3.73 18.93
C VAL A 204 4.68 2.84 17.85
N LEU A 205 3.64 2.09 18.22
CA LEU A 205 2.87 1.25 17.32
C LEU A 205 1.51 1.91 17.07
N GLU A 206 1.26 2.27 15.82
CA GLU A 206 0.00 2.87 15.38
C GLU A 206 -0.79 1.89 14.51
N HIS A 207 -2.10 1.82 14.73
CA HIS A 207 -2.97 1.07 13.83
C HIS A 207 -3.15 1.83 12.53
N ILE A 208 -2.92 1.14 11.41
CA ILE A 208 -3.21 1.61 10.06
C ILE A 208 -4.17 0.63 9.37
N PRO A 209 -4.82 0.98 8.25
CA PRO A 209 -5.74 0.08 7.56
C PRO A 209 -5.19 -1.32 7.33
N ALA A 210 -3.99 -1.45 6.78
CA ALA A 210 -3.42 -2.74 6.43
C ALA A 210 -2.70 -3.48 7.58
N GLY A 211 -2.61 -2.90 8.77
CA GLY A 211 -1.93 -3.52 9.92
C GLY A 211 -1.39 -2.51 10.92
N LEU A 212 -0.07 -2.51 11.13
CA LEU A 212 0.62 -1.68 12.11
C LEU A 212 1.69 -0.80 11.43
N LEU A 213 1.86 0.41 11.94
CA LEU A 213 3.00 1.28 11.68
C LEU A 213 3.89 1.33 12.93
N VAL A 214 5.17 1.01 12.76
CA VAL A 214 6.20 1.09 13.80
C VAL A 214 7.08 2.30 13.48
N ARG A 215 7.06 3.31 14.35
CA ARG A 215 7.86 4.53 14.18
C ARG A 215 8.53 4.95 15.48
N PRO A 216 9.67 5.65 15.46
CA PRO A 216 10.22 6.26 16.66
C PRO A 216 9.22 7.23 17.31
N ALA A 217 9.15 7.29 18.64
CA ALA A 217 8.22 8.18 19.35
C ALA A 217 8.39 9.65 18.98
N GLY A 218 9.62 10.09 18.69
CA GLY A 218 9.94 11.46 18.28
C GLY A 218 9.56 11.80 16.84
N ALA A 219 9.14 10.83 16.02
CA ALA A 219 8.65 11.08 14.68
C ALA A 219 7.19 11.58 14.68
N ALA A 220 6.79 12.29 13.63
CA ALA A 220 5.41 12.75 13.49
C ALA A 220 4.43 11.56 13.43
N PRO A 221 3.24 11.67 14.07
CA PRO A 221 2.21 10.65 14.00
C PRO A 221 1.61 10.57 12.59
N ALA A 222 1.21 9.37 12.16
CA ALA A 222 0.59 9.20 10.86
C ALA A 222 -0.75 9.94 10.81
N GLN A 223 -1.01 10.57 9.66
CA GLN A 223 -2.25 11.28 9.38
C GLN A 223 -3.07 10.49 8.36
N PRO A 224 -4.42 10.59 8.39
CA PRO A 224 -5.31 9.91 7.42
C PRO A 224 -4.97 10.11 5.93
N GLY A 225 -4.26 11.20 5.58
CA GLY A 225 -3.82 11.48 4.21
C GLY A 225 -2.47 10.89 3.82
N ASP A 226 -1.74 10.26 4.74
CA ASP A 226 -0.45 9.64 4.47
C ASP A 226 -0.62 8.33 3.69
N LEU A 227 0.37 7.97 2.86
CA LEU A 227 0.31 6.78 2.01
C LEU A 227 0.04 5.48 2.78
N TYR A 228 0.39 5.39 4.07
CA TYR A 228 0.13 4.22 4.91
C TYR A 228 -1.36 3.90 5.04
N HIS A 229 -2.21 4.93 4.96
CA HIS A 229 -3.68 4.80 4.97
C HIS A 229 -4.25 4.42 3.61
N ALA A 230 -3.46 4.53 2.53
CA ALA A 230 -3.83 4.09 1.19
C ALA A 230 -3.41 2.64 0.89
N VAL A 231 -2.75 1.97 1.84
CA VAL A 231 -2.35 0.56 1.69
C VAL A 231 -3.61 -0.32 1.77
N PRO A 232 -3.95 -1.08 0.72
CA PRO A 232 -5.12 -1.95 0.70
C PRO A 232 -4.98 -3.06 1.75
N VAL A 233 -6.10 -3.38 2.40
CA VAL A 233 -6.16 -4.45 3.41
C VAL A 233 -6.09 -5.81 2.71
N ASP A 234 -5.09 -6.61 3.07
CA ASP A 234 -5.06 -8.04 2.70
C ASP A 234 -5.81 -8.83 3.78
N PRO A 235 -6.87 -9.58 3.43
CA PRO A 235 -7.72 -10.22 4.43
C PRO A 235 -7.00 -11.29 5.25
N ARG A 236 -5.84 -11.79 4.79
CA ARG A 236 -5.09 -12.88 5.43
C ARG A 236 -3.74 -12.45 6.01
N ARG A 237 -3.19 -11.30 5.63
CA ARG A 237 -1.82 -10.92 5.97
C ARG A 237 -1.69 -9.46 6.40
N ALA A 238 -1.35 -9.23 7.66
CA ALA A 238 -1.06 -7.90 8.18
C ALA A 238 0.23 -7.33 7.57
N ALA A 239 0.24 -6.03 7.29
CA ALA A 239 1.45 -5.27 6.99
C ALA A 239 2.00 -4.66 8.28
N VAL A 240 3.31 -4.82 8.52
CA VAL A 240 4.05 -4.12 9.56
C VAL A 240 4.96 -3.11 8.86
N VAL A 241 4.52 -1.87 8.81
CA VAL A 241 5.22 -0.76 8.16
C VAL A 241 6.31 -0.25 9.11
N ILE A 242 7.55 -0.20 8.63
CA ILE A 242 8.73 0.11 9.43
C ILE A 242 9.26 1.50 9.10
N GLY A 243 9.25 2.36 10.11
CA GLY A 243 9.69 3.74 10.03
C GLY A 243 8.75 4.65 9.25
N VAL A 244 9.08 5.93 9.26
CA VAL A 244 8.45 6.99 8.46
C VAL A 244 9.54 7.86 7.84
N PRO A 245 9.28 8.71 6.82
CA PRO A 245 10.26 9.66 6.32
C PRO A 245 10.90 10.45 7.46
N TYR A 246 12.23 10.43 7.53
CA TYR A 246 13.03 11.08 8.57
C TYR A 246 12.88 10.49 9.99
N GLY A 247 12.13 9.40 10.14
CA GLY A 247 11.98 8.62 11.37
C GLY A 247 12.25 7.15 11.09
N GLU A 248 13.42 6.83 10.53
CA GLU A 248 13.80 5.47 10.11
C GLU A 248 14.71 4.73 11.12
N ASP A 249 14.86 5.26 12.34
CA ASP A 249 15.68 4.67 13.39
C ASP A 249 14.85 3.64 14.18
N VAL A 250 14.48 2.55 13.51
CA VAL A 250 13.83 1.37 14.11
C VAL A 250 14.81 0.22 14.07
N SER A 251 15.04 -0.43 15.20
CA SER A 251 15.98 -1.55 15.31
C SER A 251 15.32 -2.91 15.01
N ALA A 252 16.14 -3.91 14.69
CA ALA A 252 15.65 -5.29 14.54
C ALA A 252 15.10 -5.87 15.86
N GLU A 253 15.50 -5.29 17.00
CA GLU A 253 14.98 -5.65 18.33
C GLU A 253 13.52 -5.31 18.48
N GLU A 254 13.20 -4.07 18.16
CA GLU A 254 11.86 -3.54 18.29
C GLU A 254 10.92 -4.25 17.34
N VAL A 255 11.35 -4.52 16.11
CA VAL A 255 10.54 -5.30 15.16
C VAL A 255 10.35 -6.74 15.62
N ALA A 256 11.37 -7.38 16.18
CA ALA A 256 11.24 -8.72 16.74
C ALA A 256 10.31 -8.74 17.97
N GLU A 257 10.33 -7.70 18.81
CA GLU A 257 9.39 -7.53 19.93
C GLU A 257 7.94 -7.40 19.42
N VAL A 258 7.70 -6.58 18.40
CA VAL A 258 6.37 -6.45 17.75
C VAL A 258 5.89 -7.80 17.23
N LEU A 259 6.71 -8.49 16.43
CA LEU A 259 6.35 -9.81 15.90
C LEU A 259 6.15 -10.85 17.02
N GLY A 260 6.96 -10.77 18.07
CA GLY A 260 6.88 -11.61 19.27
C GLY A 260 5.60 -11.45 20.06
N SER A 261 4.96 -10.28 20.01
CA SER A 261 3.65 -10.02 20.63
C SER A 261 2.47 -10.63 19.86
N LEU A 262 2.66 -10.99 18.59
CA LEU A 262 1.63 -11.60 17.77
C LEU A 262 1.51 -13.12 18.02
N PRO A 263 0.29 -13.68 17.97
CA PRO A 263 0.07 -15.11 17.84
C PRO A 263 0.79 -15.70 16.61
N GLN A 264 1.18 -16.97 16.70
CA GLN A 264 2.03 -17.63 15.69
C GLN A 264 1.50 -17.52 14.26
N GLU A 265 0.19 -17.69 14.05
CA GLU A 265 -0.44 -17.60 12.74
C GLU A 265 -0.36 -16.18 12.15
N ALA A 266 -0.65 -15.15 12.95
CA ALA A 266 -0.55 -13.76 12.51
C ALA A 266 0.92 -13.35 12.30
N ARG A 267 1.83 -13.86 13.14
CA ARG A 267 3.28 -13.63 13.03
C ARG A 267 3.84 -14.20 11.73
N SER A 268 3.52 -15.44 11.37
CA SER A 268 4.01 -16.07 10.14
C SER A 268 3.41 -15.48 8.87
N ALA A 269 2.21 -14.89 8.98
CA ALA A 269 1.52 -14.21 7.89
C ALA A 269 1.90 -12.72 7.76
N ALA A 270 2.60 -12.14 8.73
CA ALA A 270 2.98 -10.73 8.74
C ALA A 270 4.04 -10.43 7.67
N ARG A 271 3.93 -9.25 7.05
CA ARG A 271 4.89 -8.78 6.03
C ARG A 271 5.52 -7.48 6.47
N LEU A 272 6.85 -7.40 6.41
CA LEU A 272 7.57 -6.15 6.67
C LEU A 272 7.52 -5.25 5.44
N VAL A 273 7.23 -3.97 5.67
CA VAL A 273 7.06 -2.98 4.61
C VAL A 273 7.89 -1.73 4.94
N PRO A 274 8.69 -1.19 4.01
CA PRO A 274 9.38 0.08 4.25
C PRO A 274 8.36 1.22 4.32
N GLY A 275 8.36 1.97 5.42
CA GLY A 275 7.55 3.18 5.56
C GLY A 275 8.33 4.48 5.32
N GLY A 276 9.66 4.44 5.43
CA GLY A 276 10.55 5.59 5.22
C GLY A 276 11.45 5.47 3.99
N ARG A 277 12.56 6.22 4.00
CA ARG A 277 13.50 6.30 2.86
C ARG A 277 14.51 5.15 2.81
N ARG A 278 14.74 4.48 3.93
CA ARG A 278 15.73 3.40 4.05
C ARG A 278 15.14 2.08 3.55
N ASP A 279 15.95 1.31 2.82
CA ASP A 279 15.63 -0.09 2.50
C ASP A 279 15.65 -0.91 3.79
N VAL A 280 14.58 -1.65 4.03
CA VAL A 280 14.39 -2.46 5.26
C VAL A 280 14.91 -3.88 5.11
N LEU A 281 15.48 -4.25 3.96
CA LEU A 281 15.95 -5.63 3.71
C LEU A 281 16.99 -6.12 4.74
N SER A 282 18.00 -5.30 5.05
CA SER A 282 19.04 -5.69 6.01
C SER A 282 18.47 -5.85 7.42
N LEU A 283 17.56 -4.95 7.80
CA LEU A 283 16.82 -5.04 9.06
C LEU A 283 15.97 -6.31 9.10
N ALA A 284 15.22 -6.61 8.03
CA ALA A 284 14.41 -7.82 7.93
C ALA A 284 15.25 -9.11 8.03
N GLN A 285 16.46 -9.12 7.45
CA GLN A 285 17.39 -10.24 7.63
C GLN A 285 17.83 -10.37 9.09
N SER A 286 18.19 -9.26 9.77
CA SER A 286 18.51 -9.29 11.20
C SER A 286 17.33 -9.73 12.07
N VAL A 287 16.10 -9.38 11.70
CA VAL A 287 14.89 -9.88 12.39
C VAL A 287 14.77 -11.39 12.18
N SER A 288 14.90 -11.87 10.94
CA SER A 288 14.84 -13.30 10.61
C SER A 288 15.86 -14.12 11.38
N ASP A 289 17.11 -13.65 11.45
CA ASP A 289 18.20 -14.29 12.21
C ASP A 289 17.89 -14.34 13.72
N ARG A 290 17.26 -13.29 14.26
CA ARG A 290 16.94 -13.19 15.70
C ARG A 290 15.72 -14.01 16.10
N THR A 291 14.71 -14.08 15.25
CA THR A 291 13.46 -14.79 15.54
C THR A 291 13.50 -16.25 15.11
N ASP A 292 14.59 -16.67 14.44
CA ASP A 292 14.74 -17.98 13.81
C ASP A 292 13.54 -18.36 12.93
N ALA A 293 13.09 -17.39 12.12
CA ALA A 293 11.87 -17.51 11.31
C ALA A 293 12.04 -16.85 9.95
N GLU A 294 11.35 -17.36 8.94
CA GLU A 294 11.28 -16.69 7.64
C GLU A 294 10.51 -15.36 7.77
N VAL A 295 11.01 -14.32 7.11
CA VAL A 295 10.39 -12.99 7.13
C VAL A 295 10.18 -12.51 5.70
N GLU A 296 8.91 -12.34 5.30
CA GLU A 296 8.56 -11.70 4.03
C GLU A 296 8.75 -10.18 4.14
N VAL A 297 9.46 -9.61 3.16
CA VAL A 297 9.70 -8.16 3.09
C VAL A 297 9.38 -7.62 1.71
N LEU A 298 8.51 -6.61 1.68
CA LEU A 298 8.15 -5.90 0.46
C LEU A 298 9.24 -4.91 0.05
N THR A 299 9.33 -4.63 -1.25
CA THR A 299 10.33 -3.70 -1.78
C THR A 299 9.91 -2.24 -1.59
N GLY A 300 8.61 -1.97 -1.55
CA GLY A 300 8.02 -0.65 -1.33
C GLY A 300 6.68 -0.77 -0.60
N LEU A 301 5.95 0.34 -0.47
CA LEU A 301 4.58 0.33 0.04
C LEU A 301 3.68 -0.41 -0.95
N PRO A 302 2.87 -1.40 -0.53
CA PRO A 302 1.94 -2.06 -1.42
C PRO A 302 0.77 -1.11 -1.69
N LEU A 303 0.66 -0.59 -2.92
CA LEU A 303 -0.41 0.32 -3.32
C LEU A 303 -1.14 -0.26 -4.53
N VAL A 304 -2.40 0.14 -4.71
CA VAL A 304 -3.13 -0.16 -5.94
C VAL A 304 -2.53 0.67 -7.06
N ALA A 305 -1.93 0.00 -8.05
CA ALA A 305 -1.29 0.63 -9.18
C ALA A 305 -1.72 -0.04 -10.49
N ALA A 306 -1.84 0.77 -11.55
CA ALA A 306 -2.00 0.24 -12.90
C ALA A 306 -0.71 -0.47 -13.31
N GLY A 307 -0.82 -1.77 -13.62
CA GLY A 307 0.29 -2.63 -14.01
C GLY A 307 0.10 -3.26 -15.37
N GLY A 308 1.21 -3.52 -16.07
CA GLY A 308 1.24 -4.29 -17.30
C GLY A 308 0.73 -3.58 -18.56
N PRO A 309 0.83 -4.22 -19.74
CA PRO A 309 0.48 -3.62 -21.03
C PRO A 309 -1.00 -3.24 -21.17
N LEU A 310 -1.88 -3.89 -20.41
CA LEU A 310 -3.33 -3.71 -20.44
C LEU A 310 -3.85 -2.74 -19.38
N GLY A 311 -2.98 -2.16 -18.54
CA GLY A 311 -3.37 -1.20 -17.50
C GLY A 311 -4.28 -1.79 -16.42
N THR A 312 -4.17 -3.09 -16.14
CA THR A 312 -4.96 -3.73 -15.07
C THR A 312 -4.46 -3.24 -13.71
N TYR A 313 -5.40 -2.82 -12.86
CA TYR A 313 -5.07 -2.39 -11.51
C TYR A 313 -4.76 -3.62 -10.65
N SER A 314 -3.62 -3.58 -9.96
CA SER A 314 -3.21 -4.63 -9.03
C SER A 314 -2.41 -4.03 -7.88
N VAL A 315 -2.34 -4.73 -6.75
CA VAL A 315 -1.50 -4.31 -5.64
C VAL A 315 -0.05 -4.58 -5.97
N ARG A 316 0.75 -3.51 -6.09
CA ARG A 316 2.17 -3.57 -6.43
C ARG A 316 3.00 -2.83 -5.39
N SER A 317 4.25 -3.22 -5.23
CA SER A 317 5.17 -2.39 -4.46
C SER A 317 5.40 -1.08 -5.20
N VAL A 318 5.30 0.03 -4.47
CA VAL A 318 5.54 1.38 -4.96
C VAL A 318 6.57 2.05 -4.06
N LEU A 319 7.61 2.58 -4.67
CA LEU A 319 8.57 3.43 -3.97
C LEU A 319 8.05 4.86 -4.01
N ALA A 320 8.22 5.57 -2.90
CA ALA A 320 7.79 6.95 -2.76
C ALA A 320 8.97 7.84 -2.37
N ALA A 321 8.90 9.09 -2.81
CA ALA A 321 9.76 10.14 -2.30
C ALA A 321 9.36 10.50 -0.86
N PRO A 322 10.22 11.23 -0.10
CA PRO A 322 9.96 11.52 1.31
C PRO A 322 8.67 12.34 1.56
N ASP A 323 8.15 13.00 0.54
CA ASP A 323 6.88 13.75 0.56
C ASP A 323 5.65 12.86 0.32
N GLY A 324 5.84 11.54 0.18
CA GLY A 324 4.77 10.59 -0.14
C GLY A 324 4.43 10.55 -1.63
N THR A 325 5.17 11.21 -2.52
CA THR A 325 4.91 11.14 -3.96
C THR A 325 5.41 9.80 -4.51
N PRO A 326 4.55 8.95 -5.13
CA PRO A 326 4.99 7.74 -5.83
C PRO A 326 6.04 8.04 -6.91
N THR A 327 7.14 7.29 -6.93
CA THR A 327 8.25 7.52 -7.87
C THR A 327 8.33 6.46 -8.97
N TRP A 328 8.43 5.18 -8.61
CA TRP A 328 8.46 4.06 -9.54
C TRP A 328 8.08 2.73 -8.87
N MET A 329 7.74 1.73 -9.70
CA MET A 329 7.38 0.38 -9.26
C MET A 329 8.54 -0.58 -9.52
N PRO A 330 9.15 -1.20 -8.49
CA PRO A 330 10.16 -2.21 -8.66
C PRO A 330 9.64 -3.47 -9.38
N PHE A 331 10.54 -4.16 -10.08
CA PHE A 331 10.25 -5.43 -10.72
C PHE A 331 10.10 -6.55 -9.71
N VAL A 332 10.88 -6.54 -8.63
CA VAL A 332 10.73 -7.45 -7.49
C VAL A 332 9.82 -6.77 -6.46
N ASP A 333 8.63 -7.34 -6.22
CA ASP A 333 7.67 -6.81 -5.25
C ASP A 333 7.97 -7.29 -3.83
N ALA A 334 8.47 -8.51 -3.67
CA ALA A 334 8.69 -9.12 -2.37
C ALA A 334 9.87 -10.12 -2.41
N VAL A 335 10.59 -10.19 -1.29
CA VAL A 335 11.59 -11.24 -1.03
C VAL A 335 11.35 -11.86 0.34
N VAL A 336 11.91 -13.03 0.57
CA VAL A 336 11.91 -13.70 1.87
C VAL A 336 13.32 -13.76 2.43
N CYS A 337 13.51 -13.21 3.62
CA CYS A 337 14.70 -13.40 4.45
C CYS A 337 14.56 -14.72 5.21
N ARG A 338 15.66 -15.45 5.35
CA ARG A 338 15.68 -16.76 6.00
C ARG A 338 16.79 -16.78 7.05
N PRO A 339 16.58 -17.46 8.19
CA PRO A 339 17.61 -17.57 9.21
C PRO A 339 18.83 -18.31 8.65
N PRO A 340 19.98 -18.25 9.34
CA PRO A 340 21.17 -19.00 8.98
C PRO A 340 20.88 -20.51 8.86
N ASP A 341 21.67 -21.22 8.06
CA ASP A 341 21.56 -22.69 8.04
C ASP A 341 22.01 -23.33 9.37
N GLU A 342 21.83 -24.65 9.50
CA GLU A 342 22.26 -25.41 10.69
C GLU A 342 23.76 -25.27 11.02
N SER A 343 24.58 -24.89 10.02
CA SER A 343 26.01 -24.60 10.19
C SER A 343 26.31 -23.13 10.49
N GLY A 344 25.29 -22.32 10.75
CA GLY A 344 25.39 -20.89 11.05
C GLY A 344 25.72 -20.02 9.83
N ARG A 345 25.62 -20.54 8.61
CA ARG A 345 25.91 -19.76 7.40
C ARG A 345 24.71 -18.91 7.01
N ALA A 346 24.95 -17.61 6.85
CA ALA A 346 23.96 -16.67 6.36
C ALA A 346 23.40 -17.10 5.00
N ARG A 347 22.08 -17.06 4.86
CA ARG A 347 21.39 -17.38 3.61
C ARG A 347 20.99 -16.08 2.92
N PRO A 348 21.28 -15.90 1.62
CA PRO A 348 20.85 -14.70 0.91
C PRO A 348 19.30 -14.67 0.81
N PRO A 349 18.68 -13.48 0.90
CA PRO A 349 17.24 -13.35 0.70
C PRO A 349 16.82 -13.84 -0.68
N ARG A 350 15.68 -14.54 -0.76
CA ARG A 350 15.17 -15.14 -2.01
C ARG A 350 14.01 -14.32 -2.57
N VAL A 351 13.99 -14.11 -3.88
CA VAL A 351 12.86 -13.48 -4.57
C VAL A 351 11.60 -14.32 -4.38
N LEU A 352 10.53 -13.68 -3.91
CA LEU A 352 9.24 -14.34 -3.66
C LEU A 352 8.20 -13.93 -4.71
N ARG A 353 8.13 -12.64 -5.05
CA ARG A 353 7.18 -12.11 -6.02
C ARG A 353 7.84 -11.07 -6.90
N TRP A 354 7.64 -11.17 -8.21
CA TRP A 354 8.18 -10.24 -9.19
C TRP A 354 7.30 -10.16 -10.44
N THR A 355 7.53 -9.11 -11.24
CA THR A 355 6.87 -8.84 -12.51
C THR A 355 7.91 -8.76 -13.63
N PRO A 356 7.70 -9.46 -14.75
CA PRO A 356 8.67 -9.45 -15.83
C PRO A 356 8.77 -8.09 -16.52
N PRO A 357 9.99 -7.61 -16.85
CA PRO A 357 10.17 -6.35 -17.57
C PRO A 357 9.79 -6.45 -19.05
N LEU A 358 9.73 -7.66 -19.60
CA LEU A 358 9.46 -7.97 -21.00
C LEU A 358 8.41 -9.09 -21.12
N PRO A 359 7.54 -9.06 -22.14
CA PRO A 359 6.71 -10.21 -22.47
C PRO A 359 7.59 -11.36 -22.99
N GLY A 360 7.34 -12.59 -22.53
CA GLY A 360 8.07 -13.78 -22.98
C GLY A 360 8.13 -14.90 -21.94
N PRO A 361 8.73 -16.04 -22.28
CA PRO A 361 8.94 -17.14 -21.33
C PRO A 361 9.95 -16.71 -20.26
N ALA A 362 9.43 -16.31 -19.10
CA ALA A 362 10.22 -16.10 -17.89
C ALA A 362 10.55 -17.44 -17.23
N ARG A 363 11.73 -17.55 -16.61
CA ARG A 363 12.00 -18.58 -15.60
C ARG A 363 11.52 -18.05 -14.26
N PRO A 364 10.32 -18.45 -13.78
CA PRO A 364 9.63 -17.76 -12.68
C PRO A 364 10.42 -17.83 -11.37
N GLU A 365 11.14 -18.92 -11.13
CA GLU A 365 11.83 -19.16 -9.86
C GLU A 365 13.10 -18.31 -9.65
N GLU A 366 13.69 -17.78 -10.72
CA GLU A 366 14.98 -17.09 -10.67
C GLU A 366 14.90 -15.61 -11.05
N GLY A 367 13.74 -15.13 -11.53
CA GLY A 367 13.64 -13.76 -12.02
C GLY A 367 14.38 -13.52 -13.35
N VAL A 368 14.64 -14.58 -14.12
CA VAL A 368 15.47 -14.53 -15.33
C VAL A 368 14.61 -14.57 -16.59
N VAL A 369 14.88 -13.66 -17.52
CA VAL A 369 14.27 -13.59 -18.84
C VAL A 369 15.38 -13.59 -19.90
N GLY A 370 15.26 -14.44 -20.92
CA GLY A 370 16.20 -14.43 -22.05
C GLY A 370 15.98 -13.19 -22.93
N LEU A 371 17.05 -12.46 -23.24
CA LEU A 371 17.00 -11.38 -24.23
C LEU A 371 17.35 -11.91 -25.63
N THR A 372 18.40 -12.72 -25.72
CA THR A 372 18.87 -13.40 -26.93
C THR A 372 19.47 -14.77 -26.57
N ASP A 373 20.10 -15.45 -27.53
CA ASP A 373 20.84 -16.70 -27.27
C ASP A 373 22.10 -16.46 -26.41
N GLY A 374 22.69 -15.27 -26.49
CA GLY A 374 23.90 -14.90 -25.73
C GLY A 374 23.64 -14.12 -24.44
N TRP A 375 22.48 -13.47 -24.32
CA TRP A 375 22.21 -12.51 -23.24
C TRP A 375 20.90 -12.80 -22.50
N GLN A 376 20.92 -12.57 -21.20
CA GLN A 376 19.74 -12.64 -20.33
C GLN A 376 19.62 -11.37 -19.49
N VAL A 377 18.42 -11.14 -18.96
CA VAL A 377 18.15 -10.16 -17.92
C VAL A 377 17.67 -10.88 -16.66
N THR A 378 18.22 -10.51 -15.52
CA THR A 378 17.76 -10.93 -14.19
C THR A 378 17.13 -9.73 -13.49
N VAL A 379 15.93 -9.90 -12.95
CA VAL A 379 15.30 -8.85 -12.12
C VAL A 379 15.96 -8.80 -10.75
N THR A 380 16.20 -7.58 -10.27
CA THR A 380 16.74 -7.33 -8.94
C THR A 380 15.79 -6.40 -8.18
N ARG A 381 15.91 -6.33 -6.85
CA ARG A 381 15.15 -5.36 -6.05
C ARG A 381 15.41 -3.92 -6.52
N ALA A 382 16.65 -3.61 -6.90
CA ALA A 382 17.06 -2.28 -7.33
C ALA A 382 16.84 -2.01 -8.83
N GLY A 383 16.39 -2.98 -9.63
CA GLY A 383 16.20 -2.82 -11.07
C GLY A 383 16.46 -4.10 -11.85
N LEU A 384 17.46 -4.06 -12.74
CA LEU A 384 17.75 -5.14 -13.68
C LEU A 384 19.26 -5.39 -13.75
N TRP A 385 19.65 -6.63 -13.99
CA TRP A 385 21.01 -6.97 -14.41
C TRP A 385 20.98 -7.65 -15.77
N VAL A 386 21.81 -7.21 -16.70
CA VAL A 386 21.98 -7.81 -18.03
C VAL A 386 23.35 -8.44 -18.10
N GLY A 387 23.39 -9.74 -18.37
CA GLY A 387 24.62 -10.51 -18.40
C GLY A 387 24.57 -11.68 -19.38
N PRO A 388 25.71 -12.38 -19.54
CA PRO A 388 25.80 -13.52 -20.44
C PRO A 388 24.84 -14.63 -19.98
N ARG A 389 24.21 -15.29 -20.95
CA ARG A 389 23.27 -16.38 -20.68
C ARG A 389 24.00 -17.56 -20.03
N GLY A 390 23.48 -18.04 -18.90
CA GLY A 390 24.13 -19.10 -18.11
C GLY A 390 25.40 -18.65 -17.36
N GLY A 391 25.69 -17.35 -17.33
CA GLY A 391 26.74 -16.78 -16.47
C GLY A 391 26.38 -16.85 -14.98
N PRO A 392 27.35 -16.58 -14.08
CA PRO A 392 27.10 -16.57 -12.65
C PRO A 392 26.04 -15.50 -12.32
N PRO A 393 25.00 -15.82 -11.54
CA PRO A 393 23.98 -14.85 -11.19
C PRO A 393 24.55 -13.78 -10.26
N LEU A 394 24.26 -12.51 -10.53
CA LEU A 394 24.34 -11.50 -9.48
C LEU A 394 23.20 -11.73 -8.48
N SER A 395 23.49 -11.54 -7.20
CA SER A 395 22.46 -11.63 -6.16
C SER A 395 21.37 -10.57 -6.44
N PRO A 396 20.09 -10.97 -6.60
CA PRO A 396 18.97 -10.05 -6.86
C PRO A 396 18.75 -9.02 -5.75
N THR A 397 19.40 -9.20 -4.61
CA THR A 397 19.21 -8.44 -3.37
C THR A 397 20.48 -7.72 -2.92
N ALA A 398 21.59 -7.81 -3.69
CA ALA A 398 22.87 -7.19 -3.32
C ALA A 398 22.82 -5.67 -3.26
N ARG A 399 22.00 -5.04 -4.11
CA ARG A 399 21.89 -3.59 -4.20
C ARG A 399 20.64 -3.11 -3.46
N GLN A 400 20.82 -2.11 -2.60
CA GLN A 400 19.72 -1.40 -1.96
C GLN A 400 18.85 -0.67 -2.98
N VAL A 401 17.57 -0.63 -2.70
CA VAL A 401 16.59 0.04 -3.54
C VAL A 401 16.69 1.56 -3.37
N ASP A 402 16.63 2.29 -4.48
CA ASP A 402 16.62 3.76 -4.48
C ASP A 402 15.27 4.28 -5.01
N PRO A 403 14.52 5.08 -4.23
CA PRO A 403 13.31 5.75 -4.71
C PRO A 403 13.55 6.66 -5.94
N GLY A 404 14.79 7.09 -6.19
CA GLY A 404 15.19 7.92 -7.33
C GLY A 404 15.06 7.24 -8.70
N GLY A 405 15.13 5.91 -8.76
CA GLY A 405 14.95 5.15 -9.99
C GLY A 405 15.67 3.80 -10.02
N PRO A 406 15.38 2.95 -11.01
CA PRO A 406 16.04 1.65 -11.14
C PRO A 406 17.50 1.77 -11.59
N VAL A 407 18.31 0.81 -11.20
CA VAL A 407 19.65 0.59 -11.76
C VAL A 407 19.59 -0.58 -12.74
N ILE A 408 20.14 -0.37 -13.94
CA ILE A 408 20.35 -1.40 -14.95
C ILE A 408 21.84 -1.70 -14.96
N GLU A 409 22.22 -2.85 -14.42
CA GLU A 409 23.62 -3.28 -14.30
C GLU A 409 24.01 -4.10 -15.53
N LEU A 410 25.17 -3.82 -16.14
CA LEU A 410 25.62 -4.44 -17.38
C LEU A 410 26.93 -5.22 -17.21
N GLY A 411 26.88 -6.49 -17.59
CA GLY A 411 28.04 -7.37 -17.63
C GLY A 411 28.59 -7.71 -16.25
N MET A 412 29.81 -8.23 -16.24
CA MET A 412 30.57 -8.60 -15.06
C MET A 412 31.95 -7.93 -15.06
N PRO A 413 32.52 -7.59 -13.90
CA PRO A 413 33.84 -7.00 -13.83
C PRO A 413 34.90 -7.84 -14.56
N GLY A 414 35.59 -7.21 -15.51
CA GLY A 414 36.67 -7.84 -16.28
C GLY A 414 36.22 -8.73 -17.45
N GLU A 415 34.91 -8.86 -17.70
CA GLU A 415 34.37 -9.58 -18.87
C GLU A 415 34.06 -8.63 -20.02
N VAL A 416 34.35 -9.06 -21.25
CA VAL A 416 34.07 -8.27 -22.46
C VAL A 416 32.59 -8.34 -22.80
N MET A 417 31.98 -7.17 -23.02
CA MET A 417 30.65 -7.06 -23.62
C MET A 417 30.81 -6.93 -25.12
N ASP A 418 30.47 -7.98 -25.85
CA ASP A 418 30.55 -7.98 -27.31
C ASP A 418 29.38 -7.21 -27.97
N ALA A 419 29.51 -6.95 -29.26
CA ALA A 419 28.57 -6.13 -30.02
C ALA A 419 27.14 -6.71 -30.13
N SER A 420 26.95 -8.00 -29.83
CA SER A 420 25.61 -8.62 -29.82
C SER A 420 24.74 -8.13 -28.67
N LEU A 421 25.33 -7.49 -27.65
CA LEU A 421 24.59 -6.87 -26.54
C LEU A 421 23.78 -5.66 -26.99
N TRP A 422 24.27 -4.85 -27.94
CA TRP A 422 23.67 -3.55 -28.24
C TRP A 422 22.23 -3.64 -28.77
N PRO A 423 21.90 -4.53 -29.73
CA PRO A 423 20.52 -4.73 -30.15
C PRO A 423 19.63 -5.25 -29.02
N ALA A 424 20.14 -6.17 -28.19
CA ALA A 424 19.41 -6.74 -27.06
C ALA A 424 19.08 -5.68 -26.00
N LEU A 425 20.07 -4.85 -25.64
CA LEU A 425 19.91 -3.75 -24.70
C LEU A 425 18.96 -2.68 -25.26
N SER A 426 19.06 -2.34 -26.55
CA SER A 426 18.13 -1.40 -27.19
C SER A 426 16.68 -1.92 -27.15
N GLY A 427 16.47 -3.21 -27.39
CA GLY A 427 15.16 -3.86 -27.28
C GLY A 427 14.60 -3.80 -25.85
N LEU A 428 15.43 -4.15 -24.85
CA LEU A 428 15.07 -4.04 -23.44
C LEU A 428 14.67 -2.62 -23.06
N LEU A 429 15.54 -1.64 -23.35
CA LEU A 429 15.27 -0.24 -23.06
C LEU A 429 14.00 0.23 -23.76
N GLY A 430 13.82 -0.10 -25.04
CA GLY A 430 12.65 0.27 -25.84
C GLY A 430 11.32 -0.22 -25.24
N ALA A 431 11.32 -1.37 -24.59
CA ALA A 431 10.14 -1.95 -23.95
C ALA A 431 9.80 -1.35 -22.58
N LEU A 432 10.77 -0.73 -21.88
CA LEU A 432 10.51 -0.07 -20.60
C LEU A 432 9.60 1.15 -20.78
N ALA A 433 8.75 1.45 -19.79
CA ALA A 433 7.94 2.66 -19.82
C ALA A 433 8.84 3.92 -19.90
N PRO A 434 8.47 4.96 -20.69
CA PRO A 434 9.30 6.16 -20.83
C PRO A 434 9.65 6.84 -19.50
N ALA A 435 8.69 6.88 -18.56
CA ALA A 435 8.91 7.46 -17.23
C ALA A 435 9.93 6.67 -16.39
N LEU A 436 10.00 5.35 -16.57
CA LEU A 436 10.97 4.49 -15.89
C LEU A 436 12.37 4.68 -16.49
N ARG A 437 12.48 4.72 -17.81
CA ARG A 437 13.74 5.00 -18.52
C ARG A 437 14.36 6.34 -18.11
N ALA A 438 13.54 7.39 -18.04
CA ALA A 438 13.99 8.73 -17.67
C ALA A 438 14.55 8.81 -16.23
N ARG A 439 14.32 7.79 -15.40
CA ARG A 439 14.85 7.68 -14.03
C ARG A 439 15.98 6.66 -13.93
N ALA A 440 16.13 5.78 -14.91
CA ALA A 440 17.06 4.67 -14.85
C ALA A 440 18.52 5.15 -14.90
N THR A 441 19.37 4.47 -14.11
CA THR A 441 20.82 4.60 -14.17
C THR A 441 21.41 3.35 -14.78
N LEU A 442 22.20 3.51 -15.85
CA LEU A 442 22.94 2.41 -16.45
C LEU A 442 24.29 2.29 -15.74
N HIS A 443 24.56 1.15 -15.10
CA HIS A 443 25.82 0.89 -14.39
C HIS A 443 26.59 -0.22 -15.11
N VAL A 444 27.74 0.14 -15.64
CA VAL A 444 28.55 -0.70 -16.51
C VAL A 444 29.67 -1.36 -15.70
N HIS A 445 29.61 -2.68 -15.54
CA HIS A 445 30.64 -3.48 -14.88
C HIS A 445 31.60 -4.13 -15.89
N GLY A 446 31.07 -4.53 -17.05
CA GLY A 446 31.84 -5.14 -18.13
C GLY A 446 32.76 -4.18 -18.88
N VAL A 447 33.70 -4.75 -19.62
CA VAL A 447 34.63 -4.03 -20.49
C VAL A 447 34.01 -3.88 -21.88
N SER A 448 33.94 -2.63 -22.36
CA SER A 448 33.42 -2.31 -23.69
C SER A 448 34.59 -1.97 -24.63
N LEU A 449 34.70 -2.68 -25.75
CA LEU A 449 35.84 -2.54 -26.68
C LEU A 449 35.86 -1.20 -27.44
N ASP A 450 34.71 -0.54 -27.56
CA ASP A 450 34.57 0.77 -28.23
C ASP A 450 34.75 1.96 -27.25
N GLY A 451 35.23 1.71 -26.03
CA GLY A 451 35.34 2.72 -24.97
C GLY A 451 33.98 3.21 -24.44
N GLY A 452 32.90 2.47 -24.70
CA GLY A 452 31.53 2.78 -24.29
C GLY A 452 30.81 3.79 -25.21
N LEU A 453 31.26 3.94 -26.46
CA LEU A 453 30.64 4.85 -27.44
C LEU A 453 29.18 4.45 -27.73
N GLU A 454 28.93 3.17 -28.02
CA GLU A 454 27.58 2.66 -28.28
C GLU A 454 26.68 2.76 -27.05
N LEU A 455 27.23 2.58 -25.84
CA LEU A 455 26.47 2.76 -24.60
C LEU A 455 26.01 4.21 -24.41
N ARG A 456 26.84 5.21 -24.73
CA ARG A 456 26.43 6.62 -24.70
C ARG A 456 25.37 6.92 -25.74
N ARG A 457 25.52 6.36 -26.95
CA ARG A 457 24.53 6.49 -28.03
C ARG A 457 23.17 5.92 -27.62
N LEU A 458 23.14 4.68 -27.10
CA LEU A 458 21.92 4.04 -26.59
C LEU A 458 21.31 4.82 -25.43
N SER A 459 22.14 5.32 -24.50
CA SER A 459 21.67 6.12 -23.37
C SER A 459 20.97 7.40 -23.84
N ALA A 460 21.55 8.10 -24.82
CA ALA A 460 20.95 9.29 -25.41
C ALA A 460 19.66 8.97 -26.20
N GLN A 461 19.68 7.91 -27.01
CA GLN A 461 18.52 7.47 -27.80
C GLN A 461 17.30 7.13 -26.93
N HIS A 462 17.53 6.47 -25.79
CA HIS A 462 16.47 6.01 -24.90
C HIS A 462 16.18 6.97 -23.74
N GLY A 463 16.88 8.11 -23.66
CA GLY A 463 16.65 9.16 -22.67
C GLY A 463 17.00 8.74 -21.24
N LEU A 464 18.07 7.97 -21.05
CA LEU A 464 18.54 7.56 -19.72
C LEU A 464 19.15 8.74 -18.96
N ARG A 465 18.96 8.78 -17.64
CA ARG A 465 19.42 9.89 -16.79
C ARG A 465 20.92 9.90 -16.58
N THR A 466 21.49 8.72 -16.30
CA THR A 466 22.87 8.60 -15.85
C THR A 466 23.50 7.33 -16.42
N LEU A 467 24.74 7.46 -16.87
CA LEU A 467 25.63 6.36 -17.23
C LEU A 467 26.81 6.36 -16.27
N ARG A 468 27.06 5.24 -15.58
CA ARG A 468 28.16 5.07 -14.63
C ARG A 468 29.02 3.89 -15.06
N TYR A 469 30.34 4.07 -15.05
CA TYR A 469 31.30 2.99 -15.26
C TYR A 469 31.89 2.59 -13.91
N ALA A 470 31.94 1.29 -13.65
CA ALA A 470 32.68 0.77 -12.51
C ALA A 470 34.17 1.08 -12.67
N ALA A 471 34.91 1.11 -11.56
CA ALA A 471 36.36 1.23 -11.61
C ALA A 471 36.94 0.08 -12.46
N PRO A 472 37.94 0.35 -13.32
CA PRO A 472 38.48 -0.66 -14.22
C PRO A 472 39.08 -1.82 -13.42
N ALA A 473 38.52 -3.01 -13.60
CA ALA A 473 39.12 -4.26 -13.15
C ALA A 473 39.96 -4.85 -14.30
N PRO A 474 41.14 -5.44 -14.04
CA PRO A 474 41.91 -6.12 -15.08
C PRO A 474 41.07 -7.23 -15.74
N ALA A 475 41.08 -7.27 -17.07
CA ALA A 475 40.32 -8.26 -17.82
C ALA A 475 40.74 -9.68 -17.43
N ARG A 476 39.77 -10.55 -17.12
CA ARG A 476 40.07 -11.96 -16.89
C ARG A 476 40.33 -12.61 -18.25
N ALA A 477 41.59 -12.98 -18.49
CA ALA A 477 41.94 -13.76 -19.67
C ALA A 477 41.18 -15.10 -19.64
N ARG A 478 40.48 -15.44 -20.73
CA ARG A 478 39.93 -16.78 -20.91
C ARG A 478 41.09 -17.80 -20.80
N PRO A 479 40.95 -18.89 -20.03
CA PRO A 479 41.93 -19.95 -20.06
C PRO A 479 42.03 -20.49 -21.51
N PRO A 480 43.25 -20.79 -22.00
CA PRO A 480 43.40 -21.33 -23.34
C PRO A 480 42.61 -22.63 -23.46
N ALA A 481 41.83 -22.74 -24.54
CA ALA A 481 41.11 -23.97 -24.88
C ALA A 481 42.12 -25.12 -24.92
N ARG A 482 41.86 -26.19 -24.15
CA ARG A 482 42.61 -27.43 -24.21
C ARG A 482 42.06 -28.34 -25.30
#